data_AF-A0A8K1D2I3-F1
#
_entry.id   AF-A0A8K1D2I3-F1
#
_cell.length_a   1.000
_cell.length_b   1.000
_cell.length_c   1.000
_cell.angle_alpha   90.00
_cell.angle_beta   90.00
_cell.angle_gamma   90.00
#
_symmetry.space_group_name_H-M   'P 1'
#
loop_
_entity.id
_entity.type
_entity.pdbx_description
1 polymer ?
#
loop_
_entity_poly.entity_id
_entity_poly.type
_entity_poly.pdbx_seq_one_letter_code
_entity_poly.pdbx_strand_id
1 'polypeptide(L)'
;MSNNSKRDGVNKGNAKYVYATKRSIFVVLAEPKKGKYSYGVKILPLYGRFYDAKEKKSYKAEELRGYNVYLNLKENAEWVKKGVVVLWGFSDSDFVQVGFESGESSKA
;
A
#
# COMPACT_ATOMS: atom_id res chain seq x y z
N MET A 1 -24.26 28.59 11.46
CA MET A 1 -24.55 27.57 10.42
C MET A 1 -23.22 27.10 9.84
N SER A 2 -22.66 25.98 10.35
CA SER A 2 -21.41 25.42 9.82
C SER A 2 -21.74 24.45 8.69
N ASN A 3 -21.30 24.80 7.47
CA ASN A 3 -21.56 23.99 6.29
C ASN A 3 -20.69 22.74 6.26
N ASN A 4 -21.41 21.65 6.01
CA ASN A 4 -21.00 20.28 5.87
C ASN A 4 -20.34 20.05 4.51
N SER A 5 -19.13 19.49 4.49
CA SER A 5 -18.60 18.79 3.32
C SER A 5 -17.61 17.71 3.74
N LYS A 6 -18.10 16.69 4.46
CA LYS A 6 -17.41 15.40 4.60
C LYS A 6 -17.63 14.57 3.34
N ARG A 7 -16.74 14.75 2.35
CA ARG A 7 -16.57 13.77 1.28
C ARG A 7 -15.80 12.55 1.82
N ASP A 8 -16.51 11.43 1.81
CA ASP A 8 -16.06 10.06 1.48
C ASP A 8 -14.96 9.38 2.32
N GLY A 9 -15.40 8.41 3.13
CA GLY A 9 -14.95 7.01 2.97
C GLY A 9 -13.69 6.52 3.70
N VAL A 10 -12.96 7.35 4.44
CA VAL A 10 -11.82 6.88 5.25
C VAL A 10 -12.05 7.26 6.70
N ASN A 11 -12.08 6.29 7.61
CA ASN A 11 -12.15 6.54 9.05
C ASN A 11 -10.86 7.30 9.45
N LYS A 12 -10.93 8.64 9.41
CA LYS A 12 -9.83 9.59 9.57
C LYS A 12 -9.03 9.45 10.88
N GLY A 13 -9.47 8.62 11.84
CA GLY A 13 -8.83 8.47 13.15
C GLY A 13 -7.83 7.32 13.28
N ASN A 14 -8.03 6.19 12.61
CA ASN A 14 -7.29 4.97 12.97
C ASN A 14 -6.23 4.62 11.92
N ALA A 15 -4.98 4.92 12.26
CA ALA A 15 -3.83 4.41 11.53
C ALA A 15 -3.57 2.94 11.91
N LYS A 16 -3.26 2.10 10.92
CA LYS A 16 -2.84 0.70 11.13
C LYS A 16 -1.38 0.57 10.72
N TYR A 17 -0.57 -0.01 11.59
CA TYR A 17 0.85 -0.24 11.36
C TYR A 17 1.08 -1.73 11.20
N VAL A 18 1.38 -2.16 9.98
CA VAL A 18 1.35 -3.56 9.59
C VAL A 18 2.66 -4.01 8.97
N TYR A 19 2.89 -5.31 8.95
CA TYR A 19 3.92 -5.98 8.17
C TYR A 19 3.27 -6.75 7.02
N ALA A 20 3.82 -6.67 5.82
CA ALA A 20 3.36 -7.48 4.70
C ALA A 20 3.73 -8.94 4.95
N THR A 21 2.77 -9.85 4.76
CA THR A 21 3.03 -11.29 4.80
C THR A 21 3.39 -11.82 3.41
N LYS A 22 3.82 -13.09 3.31
CA LYS A 22 4.14 -13.74 2.02
C LYS A 22 2.93 -13.65 1.08
N ARG A 23 3.16 -13.26 -0.18
CA ARG A 23 2.16 -13.06 -1.24
C ARG A 23 1.19 -11.90 -0.96
N SER A 24 1.73 -10.69 -0.78
CA SER A 24 0.93 -9.47 -0.61
C SER A 24 1.21 -8.47 -1.73
N ILE A 25 0.20 -7.72 -2.17
CA ILE A 25 0.34 -6.68 -3.19
C ILE A 25 -0.15 -5.35 -2.61
N PHE A 26 0.62 -4.29 -2.82
CA PHE A 26 0.26 -2.95 -2.33
C PHE A 26 0.91 -1.84 -3.17
N VAL A 27 0.29 -0.65 -3.15
CA VAL A 27 0.85 0.57 -3.76
C VAL A 27 1.51 1.42 -2.68
N VAL A 28 2.70 1.93 -2.95
CA VAL A 28 3.37 2.90 -2.08
C VAL A 28 2.78 4.30 -2.31
N LEU A 29 2.27 4.94 -1.26
CA LEU A 29 1.56 6.23 -1.37
C LEU A 29 2.41 7.43 -0.93
N ALA A 30 3.51 7.21 -0.21
CA ALA A 30 4.40 8.26 0.28
C ALA A 30 5.83 7.72 0.42
N GLU A 31 6.79 8.64 0.54
CA GLU A 31 8.16 8.27 0.86
C GLU A 31 8.27 7.67 2.27
N PRO A 32 9.23 6.74 2.49
CA PRO A 32 9.45 6.13 3.80
C PRO A 32 9.89 7.17 4.81
N LYS A 33 9.30 7.13 6.01
CA LYS A 33 9.68 7.98 7.14
C LYS A 33 10.43 7.16 8.18
N LYS A 34 11.60 7.64 8.59
CA LYS A 34 12.38 7.03 9.67
C LYS A 34 11.70 7.25 11.02
N GLY A 35 11.37 6.17 11.70
CA GLY A 35 10.98 6.16 13.11
C GLY A 35 12.18 5.84 14.02
N LYS A 36 11.91 5.63 15.31
CA LYS A 36 12.95 5.34 16.31
C LYS A 36 13.67 4.00 16.06
N TYR A 37 12.96 3.00 15.54
CA TYR A 37 13.45 1.62 15.38
C TYR A 37 13.14 0.99 14.02
N SER A 38 12.37 1.68 13.16
CA SER A 38 11.88 1.15 11.90
C SER A 38 11.58 2.29 10.94
N TYR A 39 11.40 1.96 9.66
CA TYR A 39 10.82 2.85 8.67
C TYR A 39 9.33 2.56 8.54
N GLY A 40 8.52 3.61 8.47
CA GLY A 40 7.09 3.52 8.20
C GLY A 40 6.80 4.14 6.84
N VAL A 41 6.13 3.40 5.96
CA VAL A 41 5.71 3.92 4.66
C VAL A 41 4.20 3.79 4.49
N LYS A 42 3.53 4.85 4.04
CA LYS A 42 2.09 4.80 3.79
C LYS A 42 1.82 3.96 2.53
N ILE A 43 0.92 3.00 2.63
CA ILE A 43 0.57 2.10 1.51
C ILE A 43 -0.95 2.01 1.29
N LEU A 44 -1.32 1.57 0.09
CA LEU A 44 -2.65 1.06 -0.23
C LEU A 44 -2.58 -0.46 -0.42
N PRO A 45 -3.09 -1.27 0.53
CA PRO A 45 -3.20 -2.71 0.34
C PRO A 45 -4.14 -3.06 -0.82
N LEU A 46 -3.68 -3.91 -1.74
CA LEU A 46 -4.47 -4.38 -2.88
C LEU A 46 -4.85 -5.86 -2.74
N TYR A 47 -3.92 -6.69 -2.26
CA TYR A 47 -4.12 -8.13 -2.11
C TYR A 47 -3.27 -8.72 -0.99
N GLY A 48 -3.68 -9.88 -0.48
CA GLY A 48 -2.93 -10.65 0.50
C GLY A 48 -3.27 -10.29 1.94
N ARG A 49 -2.34 -10.59 2.86
CA ARG A 49 -2.52 -10.38 4.30
C ARG A 49 -1.43 -9.52 4.90
N PHE A 50 -1.80 -8.79 5.94
CA PHE A 50 -0.97 -7.82 6.61
C PHE A 50 -1.08 -8.03 8.12
N TYR A 51 0.05 -8.24 8.78
CA TYR A 51 0.11 -8.54 10.20
C TYR A 51 0.32 -7.27 11.02
N ASP A 52 -0.62 -6.95 11.90
CA ASP A 52 -0.47 -5.92 12.93
C ASP A 52 0.14 -6.56 14.18
N ALA A 53 1.39 -6.21 14.49
CA ALA A 53 2.10 -6.75 15.64
C ALA A 53 1.58 -6.23 16.98
N LYS A 54 0.99 -5.03 17.00
CA LYS A 54 0.42 -4.44 18.22
C LYS A 54 -0.86 -5.17 18.60
N GLU A 55 -1.70 -5.47 17.63
CA GLU A 55 -2.97 -6.16 17.83
C GLU A 55 -2.85 -7.69 17.72
N LYS A 56 -1.67 -8.19 17.35
CA LYS A 56 -1.40 -9.62 17.09
C LYS A 56 -2.41 -10.25 16.13
N LYS A 57 -2.80 -9.50 15.10
CA LYS A 57 -3.86 -9.89 14.16
C LYS A 57 -3.41 -9.71 12.72
N SER A 58 -3.73 -10.70 11.88
CA SER A 58 -3.57 -10.61 10.43
C SER A 58 -4.86 -10.13 9.78
N TYR A 59 -4.78 -8.99 9.10
CA TYR A 59 -5.85 -8.42 8.29
C TYR A 59 -5.72 -8.83 6.83
N LYS A 60 -6.84 -9.07 6.14
CA LYS A 60 -6.88 -9.08 4.68
C LYS A 60 -6.79 -7.66 4.13
N ALA A 61 -6.31 -7.51 2.90
CA ALA A 61 -6.21 -6.20 2.24
C ALA A 61 -7.55 -5.44 2.22
N GLU A 62 -8.66 -6.15 2.00
CA GLU A 62 -10.00 -5.56 1.93
C GLU A 62 -10.44 -4.96 3.29
N GLU A 63 -10.07 -5.61 4.39
CA GLU A 63 -10.36 -5.13 5.75
C GLU A 63 -9.60 -3.83 6.06
N LEU A 64 -8.50 -3.56 5.36
CA LEU A 64 -7.66 -2.39 5.56
C LEU A 64 -8.04 -1.18 4.70
N ARG A 65 -8.95 -1.31 3.72
CA ARG A 65 -9.30 -0.24 2.77
C ARG A 65 -9.82 1.04 3.44
N GLY A 66 -10.46 0.94 4.60
CA GLY A 66 -11.01 2.08 5.34
C GLY A 66 -10.02 2.79 6.28
N TYR A 67 -8.77 2.32 6.37
CA TYR A 67 -7.77 2.80 7.33
C TYR A 67 -6.62 3.55 6.64
N ASN A 68 -5.90 4.37 7.41
CA ASN A 68 -4.58 4.84 6.98
C ASN A 68 -3.54 3.77 7.30
N VAL A 69 -3.08 3.05 6.28
CA VAL A 69 -2.18 1.91 6.47
C VAL A 69 -0.72 2.31 6.28
N TYR A 70 0.10 1.97 7.26
CA TYR A 70 1.54 2.15 7.25
C TYR A 70 2.22 0.79 7.30
N LEU A 71 3.04 0.50 6.30
CA LEU A 71 3.90 -0.68 6.27
C LEU A 71 5.14 -0.40 7.11
N ASN A 72 5.41 -1.26 8.07
CA ASN A 72 6.63 -1.27 8.87
C ASN A 72 7.73 -2.01 8.12
N LEU A 73 8.87 -1.34 7.95
CA LEU A 73 10.08 -1.88 7.34
C LEU A 73 11.22 -1.85 8.36
N LYS A 74 12.01 -2.91 8.43
CA LYS A 74 13.16 -2.98 9.34
C LYS A 74 14.26 -1.99 8.95
N GLU A 75 14.42 -1.76 7.65
CA GLU A 75 15.43 -0.89 7.07
C GLU A 75 14.83 -0.03 5.95
N ASN A 76 15.59 0.98 5.52
CA ASN A 76 15.20 1.76 4.35
C ASN A 76 15.46 0.90 3.10
N ALA A 77 14.44 0.71 2.27
CA ALA A 77 14.57 -0.13 1.10
C ALA A 77 14.34 0.68 -0.18
N GLU A 78 15.25 0.54 -1.15
CA GLU A 78 15.28 1.39 -2.36
C GLU A 78 14.06 1.23 -3.27
N TRP A 79 13.37 0.09 -3.19
CA TRP A 79 12.13 -0.17 -3.94
C TRP A 79 10.93 0.62 -3.41
N VAL A 80 11.04 1.24 -2.23
CA VAL A 80 9.96 1.97 -1.57
C VAL A 80 9.90 3.39 -2.12
N LYS A 81 9.40 3.53 -3.35
CA LYS A 81 9.19 4.82 -4.01
C LYS A 81 7.71 5.09 -4.19
N LYS A 82 7.28 6.34 -3.96
CA LYS A 82 5.87 6.72 -4.16
C LYS A 82 5.39 6.37 -5.58
N GLY A 83 4.21 5.74 -5.67
CA GLY A 83 3.57 5.33 -6.92
C GLY A 83 3.91 3.92 -7.37
N VAL A 84 4.88 3.25 -6.75
CA VAL A 84 5.27 1.88 -7.11
C VAL A 84 4.26 0.87 -6.57
N VAL A 85 3.88 -0.09 -7.42
CA VAL A 85 3.17 -1.31 -7.01
C VAL A 85 4.20 -2.37 -6.65
N VAL A 86 4.05 -2.95 -5.46
CA VAL A 86 4.99 -3.93 -4.91
C VAL A 86 4.30 -5.28 -4.82
N LEU A 87 4.91 -6.30 -5.42
CA LEU A 87 4.49 -7.70 -5.35
C LEU A 87 5.37 -8.43 -4.34
N TRP A 88 4.97 -8.40 -3.07
CA TRP A 88 5.78 -8.91 -1.97
C TRP A 88 5.70 -10.44 -1.84
N GLY A 89 6.87 -11.09 -2.00
CA GLY A 89 7.00 -12.55 -1.88
C GLY A 89 6.41 -13.32 -3.06
N PHE A 90 6.24 -12.64 -4.21
CA PHE A 90 6.00 -13.25 -5.51
C PHE A 90 7.31 -13.37 -6.28
N SER A 91 7.37 -14.34 -7.19
CA SER A 91 8.43 -14.47 -8.17
C SER A 91 8.08 -13.73 -9.46
N ASP A 92 9.08 -13.49 -10.32
CA ASP A 92 8.86 -12.83 -11.62
C ASP A 92 7.92 -13.61 -12.54
N SER A 93 7.88 -14.94 -12.40
CA SER A 93 6.95 -15.80 -13.14
C SER A 93 5.50 -15.75 -12.63
N ASP A 94 5.23 -15.15 -11.47
CA ASP A 94 3.87 -15.09 -10.91
C ASP A 94 3.03 -13.93 -11.48
N PHE A 95 3.62 -13.03 -12.26
CA PHE A 95 2.93 -11.82 -12.74
C PHE A 95 3.17 -11.55 -14.23
N VAL A 96 2.15 -10.98 -14.86
CA VAL A 96 2.22 -10.45 -16.22
C VAL A 96 1.82 -8.99 -16.18
N GLN A 97 2.73 -8.11 -16.61
CA GLN A 97 2.42 -6.70 -16.81
C GLN A 97 1.81 -6.54 -18.21
N VAL A 98 0.57 -6.06 -18.26
CA VAL A 98 -0.12 -5.76 -19.52
C VAL A 98 -0.04 -4.26 -19.77
N GLY A 99 0.64 -3.88 -20.85
CA GLY A 99 0.67 -2.49 -21.32
C GLY A 99 -0.65 -2.09 -21.96
N PHE A 100 -0.92 -0.78 -21.99
CA PHE A 100 -2.03 -0.25 -22.78
C PHE A 100 -1.49 0.15 -24.16
N GLU A 101 -2.01 -0.43 -25.24
CA GLU A 101 -1.77 0.09 -26.58
C GLU A 101 -2.57 1.38 -26.73
N SER A 102 -1.92 2.53 -26.57
CA SER A 102 -2.49 3.77 -27.09
C SER A 102 -2.48 3.65 -28.61
N GLY A 103 -3.66 3.51 -29.22
CA GLY A 103 -3.81 3.54 -30.67
C GLY A 103 -3.38 4.89 -31.23
N GLU A 104 -2.08 5.09 -31.43
CA GLU A 104 -1.56 6.10 -32.33
C GLU A 104 -1.83 5.59 -33.74
N SER A 105 -2.92 6.08 -34.31
CA SER A 105 -3.10 6.08 -35.75
C SER A 105 -1.99 6.95 -36.36
N SER A 106 -0.92 6.31 -36.84
CA SER A 106 0.08 6.94 -37.69
C SER A 106 -0.60 7.46 -38.96
N LYS A 107 -0.98 8.74 -38.94
CA LYS A 107 -1.18 9.55 -40.14
C LYS A 107 -0.13 10.66 -40.12
N ALA A 108 0.98 10.43 -40.81
CA ALA A 108 1.63 11.34 -41.75
C ALA A 108 2.90 10.65 -42.28
#